data_AF-A0A968P2V4-F1
#
_entry.id   AF-A0A968P2V4-F1
#
_cell.length_a   1.000
_cell.length_b   1.000
_cell.length_c   1.000
_cell.angle_alpha   90.00
_cell.angle_beta   90.00
_cell.angle_gamma   90.00
#
_symmetry.space_group_name_H-M   'P 1'
#
loop_
_entity.id
_entity.type
_entity.pdbx_description
1 polymer ?
#
loop_
_entity_poly.entity_id
_entity_poly.type
_entity_poly.pdbx_seq_one_letter_code
_entity_poly.pdbx_strand_id
1 'polypeptide(L)' 'MQGRLRGLPGRSRRAAPELALRVAEDVLSLGETRLLEPMNPADRRVVHMALAESEGVETESEGEGYYKRIKIMPVL' A
#
# COMPACT_ATOMS: atom_id res chain seq x y z
N MET A 1 11.90 -22.52 21.29
CA MET A 1 11.59 -22.14 19.89
C MET A 1 10.81 -20.84 19.90
N GLN A 2 11.50 -19.70 19.84
CA GLN A 2 10.89 -18.38 19.84
C GLN A 2 10.38 -18.07 18.43
N GLY A 3 9.07 -18.07 18.26
CA GLY A 3 8.40 -17.53 17.08
C GLY A 3 7.18 -16.76 17.55
N ARG A 4 7.41 -15.55 18.08
CA ARG A 4 6.32 -14.61 18.41
C ARG A 4 5.49 -14.42 17.14
N LEU A 5 4.23 -14.88 17.13
CA LEU A 5 3.23 -14.46 16.16
C LEU A 5 2.97 -12.97 16.40
N ARG A 6 3.84 -12.13 15.81
CA ARG A 6 3.80 -10.68 15.92
C ARG A 6 2.71 -10.18 14.98
N GLY A 7 1.51 -10.02 15.54
CA GLY A 7 0.41 -9.23 14.95
C GLY A 7 -0.44 -9.98 13.93
N LEU A 8 -1.71 -10.21 14.27
CA LEU A 8 -2.74 -10.52 13.28
C LEU A 8 -2.91 -9.31 12.34
N PRO A 9 -2.89 -9.48 11.00
CA PRO A 9 -3.24 -8.41 10.06
C PRO A 9 -4.74 -8.18 10.14
N GLY A 10 -5.15 -7.37 11.13
CA GLY A 10 -6.57 -7.22 11.47
C GLY A 10 -6.90 -6.01 12.33
N ARG A 11 -5.92 -5.29 12.89
CA ARG A 11 -6.17 -3.94 13.42
C ARG A 11 -6.02 -2.95 12.27
N SER A 12 -6.97 -2.98 11.33
CA SER A 12 -7.11 -1.97 10.27
C SER A 12 -7.28 -0.61 10.96
N ARG A 13 -6.19 0.15 11.04
CA ARG A 13 -6.32 1.60 10.91
C ARG A 13 -6.78 1.79 9.47
N ARG A 14 -7.92 2.45 9.27
CA ARG A 14 -8.43 2.75 7.93
C ARG A 14 -7.29 3.32 7.10
N ALA A 15 -7.12 2.82 5.89
CA ALA A 15 -6.19 3.45 4.96
C ALA A 15 -6.64 4.91 4.78
N ALA A 16 -5.80 5.84 5.21
CA ALA A 16 -6.02 7.26 5.02
C ALA A 16 -5.58 7.61 3.59
N PRO A 17 -6.45 8.14 2.73
CA PRO A 17 -6.06 8.62 1.40
C PRO A 17 -4.82 9.53 1.43
N GLU A 18 -4.69 10.33 2.48
CA GLU A 18 -3.57 11.26 2.69
C GLU A 18 -2.24 10.53 2.91
N LEU A 19 -2.25 9.32 3.48
CA LEU A 19 -1.05 8.51 3.61
C LEU A 19 -0.62 7.96 2.24
N ALA A 20 -1.58 7.49 1.44
CA ALA A 20 -1.29 6.97 0.11
C ALA A 20 -0.65 8.03 -0.79
N LEU A 21 -1.17 9.24 -0.77
CA LEU A 21 -0.65 10.37 -1.53
C LEU A 21 0.79 10.73 -1.12
N ARG A 22 1.09 10.79 0.18
CA ARG A 22 2.46 11.04 0.66
C ARG A 22 3.43 9.96 0.19
N VAL A 23 3.02 8.69 0.23
CA VAL A 23 3.87 7.60 -0.26
C VAL A 23 4.08 7.70 -1.77
N ALA A 24 3.09 8.14 -2.54
CA ALA A 24 3.26 8.41 -3.97
C ALA A 24 4.27 9.54 -4.24
N GLU A 25 4.23 10.63 -3.46
CA GLU A 25 5.24 11.70 -3.53
C GLU A 25 6.66 11.17 -3.24
N ASP A 26 6.80 10.31 -2.23
CA ASP A 26 8.08 9.66 -1.91
C ASP A 26 8.56 8.75 -3.05
N VAL A 27 7.64 7.99 -3.67
CA VAL A 27 7.95 7.12 -4.82
C VAL A 27 8.45 7.95 -6.01
N LEU A 28 7.78 9.07 -6.31
CA LEU A 28 8.15 9.96 -7.40
C LEU A 28 9.49 10.66 -7.15
N SER A 29 9.70 11.16 -5.93
CA SER A 29 10.92 11.90 -5.57
C SER A 29 12.15 11.01 -5.54
N LEU A 30 12.01 9.74 -5.12
CA LEU A 30 13.10 8.79 -5.01
C LEU A 30 13.27 7.92 -6.26
N GLY A 31 12.23 7.81 -7.10
CA GLY A 31 12.18 6.83 -8.19
C GLY A 31 12.15 5.37 -7.69
N GLU A 32 11.73 5.15 -6.45
CA GLU A 32 11.77 3.84 -5.79
C GLU A 32 10.37 3.30 -5.51
N THR A 33 10.17 2.02 -5.82
CA THR A 33 8.92 1.31 -5.49
C THR A 33 8.73 1.19 -3.97
N ARG A 34 7.49 1.36 -3.49
CA ARG A 34 7.11 1.14 -2.08
C ARG A 34 6.03 0.08 -1.94
N LEU A 35 6.14 -0.71 -0.86
CA LEU A 35 5.11 -1.66 -0.44
C LEU A 35 4.44 -1.15 0.83
N LEU A 36 3.11 -1.08 0.81
CA LEU A 36 2.34 -0.78 2.00
C LEU A 36 2.17 -2.02 2.88
N GLU A 37 1.80 -1.81 4.15
CA GLU A 37 1.43 -2.91 5.03
C GLU A 37 0.19 -3.66 4.48
N PRO A 38 0.06 -4.98 4.75
CA PRO A 38 -1.14 -5.72 4.40
C PRO A 38 -2.40 -5.09 5.01
N MET A 39 -3.45 -4.97 4.21
CA MET A 39 -4.71 -4.34 4.60
C MET A 39 -5.90 -5.07 4.00
N ASN A 40 -7.10 -4.83 4.52
CA ASN A 40 -8.31 -5.48 4.02
C ASN A 40 -8.66 -5.01 2.58
N PRO A 41 -9.54 -5.72 1.85
CA PRO A 41 -9.90 -5.33 0.48
C PRO A 41 -10.48 -3.92 0.33
N ALA A 42 -11.23 -3.42 1.33
CA ALA A 42 -11.82 -2.09 1.29
C ALA A 42 -10.75 -0.99 1.39
N ASP A 43 -9.80 -1.14 2.31
CA ASP A 43 -8.67 -0.24 2.46
C ASP A 43 -7.79 -0.21 1.20
N ARG A 44 -7.52 -1.39 0.60
CA ARG A 44 -6.80 -1.48 -0.69
C ARG A 44 -7.51 -0.70 -1.79
N ARG A 45 -8.83 -0.81 -1.87
CA ARG A 45 -9.65 -0.06 -2.83
C ARG A 45 -9.53 1.44 -2.59
N VAL A 46 -9.53 1.90 -1.34
CA VAL A 46 -9.32 3.32 -1.01
C VAL A 46 -7.98 3.81 -1.52
N VAL A 47 -6.89 3.06 -1.31
CA VAL A 47 -5.56 3.40 -1.80
C VAL A 47 -5.54 3.47 -3.33
N HIS A 48 -6.03 2.44 -4.02
CA HIS A 48 -6.09 2.43 -5.48
C HIS A 48 -6.87 3.62 -6.03
N MET A 49 -8.03 3.97 -5.44
CA MET A 49 -8.82 5.12 -5.89
C MET A 49 -8.14 6.45 -5.57
N ALA A 50 -7.49 6.58 -4.42
CA ALA A 50 -6.77 7.80 -4.06
C ALA A 50 -5.62 8.10 -5.02
N LEU A 51 -4.99 7.06 -5.57
CA LEU A 51 -3.85 7.17 -6.49
C LEU A 51 -4.23 7.00 -7.96
N ALA A 52 -5.51 6.80 -8.30
CA ALA A 52 -5.95 6.57 -9.67
C ALA A 52 -5.65 7.75 -10.61
N GLU A 53 -5.72 8.98 -10.07
CA GLU A 53 -5.45 10.23 -10.80
C GLU A 53 -4.05 10.79 -10.50
N SER A 54 -3.20 10.05 -9.77
CA SER A 54 -1.84 10.48 -9.45
C SER A 54 -0.91 10.19 -10.62
N GLU A 55 -0.62 11.21 -11.43
CA GLU A 55 0.30 11.09 -12.56
C GLU A 55 1.70 10.65 -12.10
N GLY A 56 2.34 9.79 -12.89
CA GLY A 56 3.70 9.31 -12.64
C GLY A 56 3.81 8.15 -11.64
N VAL A 57 2.70 7.67 -11.05
CA VAL A 57 2.69 6.43 -10.26
C VAL A 57 1.62 5.46 -10.72
N GLU A 58 1.88 4.17 -10.53
CA GLU A 58 0.92 3.09 -10.70
C GLU A 58 0.82 2.25 -9.43
N THR A 59 -0.29 1.52 -9.30
CA THR A 59 -0.56 0.69 -8.12
C THR A 59 -0.94 -0.74 -8.49
N GLU A 60 -0.37 -1.72 -7.78
CA GLU A 60 -0.65 -3.13 -7.99
C GLU A 60 -0.93 -3.82 -6.64
N SER A 61 -1.91 -4.72 -6.60
CA SER A 61 -2.12 -5.59 -5.45
C SER A 61 -1.30 -6.88 -5.58
N GLU A 62 -0.32 -7.09 -4.71
CA GLU A 62 0.51 -8.30 -4.68
C GLU A 62 0.32 -9.12 -3.39
N GLY A 63 0.67 -10.41 -3.45
CA GLY A 63 0.53 -11.36 -2.34
C GLY A 63 -0.85 -12.01 -2.24
N GLU A 64 -1.01 -12.91 -1.27
CA GLU A 64 -2.19 -13.77 -1.14
C GLU A 64 -2.84 -13.67 0.25
N GLY A 65 -4.15 -13.89 0.28
CA GLY A 65 -4.94 -13.91 1.52
C GLY A 65 -4.67 -12.71 2.42
N TYR A 66 -4.28 -12.99 3.66
CA TYR A 66 -3.98 -12.00 4.69
C TYR A 66 -2.71 -11.18 4.44
N TYR A 67 -1.82 -11.65 3.55
CA TYR A 67 -0.58 -10.96 3.21
C TYR A 67 -0.73 -10.07 1.97
N LYS A 68 -1.92 -10.03 1.35
CA LYS A 68 -2.16 -9.19 0.19
C LYS A 68 -2.04 -7.70 0.55
N ARG A 69 -1.20 -6.99 -0.20
CA ARG A 69 -0.80 -5.59 0.03
C ARG A 69 -0.76 -4.80 -1.28
N ILE A 70 -0.50 -3.49 -1.18
CA ILE A 70 -0.37 -2.59 -2.33
C ILE A 70 1.09 -2.27 -2.56
N LYS A 71 1.50 -2.38 -3.82
CA LYS A 71 2.75 -1.90 -4.38
C LYS A 71 2.49 -0.60 -5.13
N ILE A 72 3.28 0.43 -4.87
CA ILE A 72 3.23 1.73 -5.56
C ILE A 72 4.55 1.89 -6.31
N MET A 73 4.48 2.11 -7.62
CA MET A 73 5.64 2.11 -8.53
C MET A 73 5.67 3.41 -9.34
N PRO A 74 6.85 3.98 -9.62
CA PRO A 74 6.95 5.10 -10.54
C PRO A 74 6.71 4.62 -11.98
N VAL A 75 5.97 5.40 -12.76
CA VAL A 75 5.80 5.22 -14.19
C VAL A 75 6.85 6.08 -14.89
N LEU A 76 7.77 5.43 -15.63
CA LEU A 76 8.84 6.08 -16.39
C LEU A 76 8.36 6.58 -17.75
#